data_AF-O45521-F1
#
_entry.id   AF-O45521-F1
#
_cell.length_a   1.000
_cell.length_b   1.000
_cell.length_c   1.000
_cell.angle_alpha   90.00
_cell.angle_beta   90.00
_cell.angle_gamma   90.00
#
_symmetry.space_group_name_H-M   'P 1'
#
loop_
_entity.id
_entity.type
_entity.pdbx_description
1 polymer ?
#
loop_
_entity_poly.entity_id
_entity_poly.type
_entity_poly.pdbx_seq_one_letter_code
_entity_poly.pdbx_strand_id
1 'polypeptide(L)'
;MSSQNAKSIGGILETSTVPLVIQPQIVNDPAQNNITLPITLCAVCGDTSNGNHYGVPTCFGCSGFFRRTVRNKLVHGCWNGDGNCVIDKANRNRCKSCRIKKCFKKGMNKNAVQPERTSHSYTVEYVELPSFREYSKGLLPTHSDRLRFQHEHAQHEIDTSSVLVHLKNALQWVQQFSLFAVLSDVEKSQIILTQWPHLLCLALFENSEKIFIDEKFAQLAEKFKSLELSAQDYFLLKGIIIFTETKDGTDLKFDRQLDICIGLLNQLHLESSKSKSGRLLFLLGELKSYSTRQLESLLDLKACEIVISFL
;
A
#
# COMPACT_ATOMS: atom_id res chain seq x y z
N MET A 1 -5.82 28.18 -70.09
CA MET A 1 -6.32 29.53 -69.78
C MET A 1 -7.31 29.39 -68.63
N SER A 2 -6.88 29.91 -67.48
CA SER A 2 -7.61 30.41 -66.31
C SER A 2 -8.85 29.69 -65.77
N SER A 3 -8.70 29.21 -64.52
CA SER A 3 -9.59 29.46 -63.35
C SER A 3 -10.15 28.22 -62.63
N GLN A 4 -9.26 27.62 -61.83
CA GLN A 4 -9.38 27.26 -60.41
C GLN A 4 -10.68 26.61 -59.86
N ASN A 5 -10.56 25.29 -59.64
CA ASN A 5 -10.71 24.53 -58.39
C ASN A 5 -11.90 24.77 -57.45
N ALA A 6 -12.75 23.75 -57.43
CA ALA A 6 -13.67 23.38 -56.37
C ALA A 6 -12.96 22.79 -55.14
N LYS A 7 -13.43 23.15 -53.94
CA LYS A 7 -13.43 22.33 -52.71
C LYS A 7 -14.27 23.05 -51.64
N SER A 8 -15.42 22.47 -51.29
CA SER A 8 -16.10 22.74 -50.02
C SER A 8 -16.71 21.44 -49.52
N ILE A 9 -16.14 20.92 -48.44
CA ILE A 9 -16.63 19.79 -47.66
C ILE A 9 -16.40 20.19 -46.19
N GLY A 10 -17.42 20.04 -45.36
CA GLY A 10 -17.27 19.90 -43.91
C GLY A 10 -17.73 21.11 -43.09
N GLY A 11 -18.88 20.98 -42.44
CA GLY A 11 -19.38 21.94 -41.47
C GLY A 11 -20.67 21.46 -40.79
N ILE A 12 -20.61 20.32 -40.10
CA ILE A 12 -21.65 19.92 -39.14
C ILE A 12 -21.20 20.47 -37.78
N LEU A 13 -21.84 21.54 -37.33
CA LEU A 13 -21.72 22.09 -35.98
C LEU A 13 -22.80 21.46 -35.11
N GLU A 14 -22.44 20.43 -34.36
CA GLU A 14 -23.15 20.03 -33.15
C GLU A 14 -22.72 20.97 -32.02
N THR A 15 -23.63 21.85 -31.58
CA THR A 15 -23.46 22.59 -30.33
C THR A 15 -24.44 22.03 -29.31
N SER A 16 -23.86 21.28 -28.37
CA SER A 16 -24.51 20.70 -27.21
C SER A 16 -25.07 21.78 -26.30
N THR A 17 -26.37 21.68 -26.03
CA THR A 17 -27.11 22.48 -25.06
C THR A 17 -26.71 22.09 -23.64
N VAL A 18 -25.88 22.92 -23.01
CA VAL A 18 -25.58 22.82 -21.57
C VAL A 18 -26.72 23.50 -20.80
N PRO A 19 -27.37 22.85 -19.82
CA PRO A 19 -28.41 23.47 -19.02
C PRO A 19 -27.80 24.50 -18.07
N LEU A 20 -28.39 25.70 -18.07
CA LEU A 20 -28.12 26.80 -17.15
C LEU A 20 -28.20 26.31 -15.69
N VAL A 21 -27.05 26.32 -15.03
CA VAL A 21 -26.95 26.21 -13.57
C VAL A 21 -27.54 27.49 -12.96
N ILE A 22 -28.69 27.33 -12.31
CA ILE A 22 -29.33 28.35 -11.49
C ILE A 22 -28.37 28.68 -10.33
N GLN A 23 -27.79 29.88 -10.36
CA GLN A 23 -27.12 30.46 -9.20
C GLN A 23 -28.18 30.79 -8.13
N PRO A 24 -27.96 30.43 -6.86
CA PRO A 24 -28.88 30.84 -5.80
C PRO A 24 -28.74 32.35 -5.60
N GLN A 25 -29.89 33.03 -5.67
CA GLN A 25 -30.03 34.46 -5.39
C GLN A 25 -29.53 34.74 -3.96
N ILE A 26 -28.56 35.65 -3.86
CA ILE A 26 -28.10 36.20 -2.58
C ILE A 26 -29.18 37.16 -2.11
N VAL A 27 -29.97 36.70 -1.14
CA VAL A 27 -30.93 37.55 -0.43
C VAL A 27 -30.12 38.39 0.55
N ASN A 28 -30.02 39.70 0.29
CA ASN A 28 -29.42 40.66 1.21
C ASN A 28 -30.43 40.98 2.32
N ASP A 29 -30.24 40.38 3.49
CA ASP A 29 -31.02 40.68 4.70
C ASP A 29 -30.22 41.68 5.58
N PRO A 30 -30.69 42.91 5.82
CA PRO A 30 -29.95 43.93 6.56
C PRO A 30 -30.26 43.81 8.06
N ALA A 31 -29.95 42.67 8.68
CA ALA A 31 -30.07 42.51 10.13
C ALA A 31 -29.33 41.24 10.63
N GLN A 32 -28.02 41.13 10.37
CA GLN A 32 -27.21 40.12 11.05
C GLN A 32 -26.16 40.81 11.92
N ASN A 33 -26.48 40.82 13.21
CA ASN A 33 -25.60 41.07 14.33
C ASN A 33 -24.18 40.56 14.04
N ASN A 34 -23.20 41.46 14.18
CA ASN A 34 -21.78 41.16 14.23
C ASN A 34 -21.49 40.20 15.41
N ILE A 35 -21.78 38.91 15.22
CA ILE A 35 -21.06 37.87 15.92
C ILE A 35 -19.82 37.64 15.07
N THR A 36 -18.76 38.39 15.36
CA THR A 36 -17.41 38.13 14.85
C THR A 36 -16.93 36.79 15.40
N LEU A 37 -17.46 35.69 14.84
CA LEU A 37 -16.88 34.37 15.02
C LEU A 37 -15.44 34.47 14.49
N PRO A 38 -14.43 33.99 15.25
CA PRO A 38 -13.05 34.02 14.80
C PRO A 38 -12.95 33.33 13.43
N ILE A 39 -12.53 34.07 12.40
CA ILE A 39 -12.30 33.50 11.07
C ILE A 39 -11.17 32.49 11.22
N THR A 40 -11.54 31.21 11.22
CA THR A 40 -10.57 30.13 11.30
C THR A 40 -9.95 29.92 9.92
N LEU A 41 -8.63 29.87 9.85
CA LEU A 41 -7.91 29.64 8.60
C LEU A 41 -7.66 28.15 8.39
N CYS A 42 -7.68 27.73 7.12
CA CYS A 42 -7.34 26.39 6.70
C CYS A 42 -5.88 26.11 7.05
N ALA A 43 -5.64 25.13 7.92
CA ALA A 43 -4.30 24.79 8.39
C ALA A 43 -3.35 24.35 7.25
N VAL A 44 -3.90 23.92 6.11
CA VAL A 44 -3.12 23.42 4.97
C VAL A 44 -2.70 24.54 4.02
N CYS A 45 -3.61 25.42 3.60
CA CYS A 45 -3.33 26.42 2.55
C CYS A 45 -3.59 27.87 2.95
N GLY A 46 -4.06 28.13 4.18
CA GLY A 46 -4.35 29.49 4.67
C GLY A 46 -5.62 30.14 4.11
N ASP A 47 -6.42 29.42 3.31
CA ASP A 47 -7.74 29.89 2.86
C ASP A 47 -8.76 29.88 4.01
N THR A 48 -9.93 30.51 3.85
CA THR A 48 -10.97 30.49 4.88
C THR A 48 -11.41 29.04 5.16
N SER A 49 -11.37 28.62 6.43
CA SER A 49 -11.86 27.30 6.83
C SER A 49 -13.39 27.31 6.92
N ASN A 50 -14.00 26.19 6.54
CA ASN A 50 -15.44 25.96 6.66
C ASN A 50 -15.78 25.03 7.83
N GLY A 51 -14.82 24.84 8.75
CA GLY A 51 -14.93 23.92 9.89
C GLY A 51 -13.88 22.83 9.88
N ASN A 52 -14.05 21.87 10.79
CA ASN A 52 -13.16 20.73 10.93
C ASN A 52 -13.52 19.62 9.94
N HIS A 53 -12.53 19.21 9.15
CA HIS A 53 -12.65 18.05 8.27
C HIS A 53 -11.48 17.10 8.55
N TYR A 54 -11.79 15.84 8.80
CA TYR A 54 -10.80 14.80 9.10
C TYR A 54 -9.89 15.16 10.29
N GLY A 55 -10.45 15.84 11.30
CA GLY A 55 -9.75 16.22 12.54
C GLY A 55 -9.08 17.60 12.52
N VAL A 56 -9.09 18.33 11.40
CA VAL A 56 -8.33 19.58 11.26
C VAL A 56 -9.18 20.69 10.61
N PRO A 57 -9.06 21.96 11.04
CA PRO A 57 -9.70 23.09 10.36
C PRO A 57 -9.16 23.25 8.94
N THR A 58 -10.03 23.04 7.95
CA THR A 58 -9.66 23.13 6.53
C THR A 58 -10.74 23.82 5.69
N CYS A 59 -10.39 24.26 4.49
CA CYS A 59 -11.34 24.74 3.48
C CYS A 59 -11.92 23.55 2.69
N PHE A 60 -13.06 23.74 2.01
CA PHE A 60 -13.65 22.72 1.15
C PHE A 60 -12.68 22.15 0.11
N GLY A 61 -11.81 22.99 -0.46
CA GLY A 61 -10.83 22.57 -1.46
C GLY A 61 -9.83 21.55 -0.92
N CYS A 62 -9.30 21.74 0.29
CA CYS A 62 -8.37 20.81 0.92
C CYS A 62 -9.08 19.56 1.47
N SER A 63 -10.28 19.72 2.02
CA SER A 63 -11.11 18.60 2.46
C SER A 63 -11.42 17.63 1.31
N GLY A 64 -11.92 18.16 0.18
CA GLY A 64 -12.22 17.35 -1.01
C GLY A 64 -10.97 16.75 -1.67
N PHE A 65 -9.85 17.48 -1.67
CA PHE A 65 -8.57 16.95 -2.14
C PHE A 65 -8.12 15.76 -1.28
N PHE A 66 -8.09 15.92 0.04
CA PHE A 66 -7.69 14.86 0.96
C PHE A 66 -8.56 13.61 0.80
N ARG A 67 -9.89 13.77 0.76
CA ARG A 67 -10.83 12.68 0.54
C ARG A 67 -10.52 11.87 -0.72
N ARG A 68 -10.37 12.54 -1.87
CA ARG A 68 -10.11 11.87 -3.16
C ARG A 68 -8.75 11.17 -3.17
N THR A 69 -7.72 11.83 -2.67
CA THR A 69 -6.36 11.27 -2.65
C THR A 69 -6.26 10.06 -1.72
N VAL A 70 -6.84 10.13 -0.51
CA VAL A 70 -6.83 9.03 0.45
C VAL A 70 -7.70 7.88 -0.02
N ARG A 71 -8.95 8.14 -0.42
CA ARG A 71 -9.89 7.08 -0.84
C ARG A 71 -9.33 6.25 -1.99
N ASN A 72 -8.74 6.93 -2.99
CA ASN A 72 -8.23 6.27 -4.19
C ASN A 72 -6.74 5.94 -4.08
N LYS A 73 -6.13 6.09 -2.90
CA LYS A 73 -4.70 5.82 -2.62
C LYS A 73 -3.77 6.43 -3.67
N LEU A 74 -4.04 7.67 -4.07
CA LEU A 74 -3.33 8.33 -5.16
C LEU A 74 -1.91 8.73 -4.71
N VAL A 75 -0.92 8.16 -5.38
CA VAL A 75 0.49 8.52 -5.20
C VAL A 75 0.84 9.62 -6.21
N HIS A 76 1.39 10.73 -5.72
CA HIS A 76 1.72 11.91 -6.55
C HIS A 76 3.23 12.18 -6.52
N GLY A 77 3.80 12.46 -7.70
CA GLY A 77 5.16 13.01 -7.83
C GLY A 77 5.23 14.48 -7.41
N CYS A 78 6.37 14.89 -6.86
CA CYS A 78 6.62 16.31 -6.57
C CYS A 78 6.92 17.07 -7.87
N TRP A 79 6.27 18.21 -8.08
CA TRP A 79 6.52 19.05 -9.26
C TRP A 79 7.97 19.55 -9.34
N ASN A 80 8.55 19.96 -8.20
CA ASN A 80 9.94 20.44 -8.12
C ASN A 80 10.96 19.33 -7.81
N GLY A 81 10.51 18.09 -7.56
CA GLY A 81 11.38 16.99 -7.07
C GLY A 81 11.83 17.10 -5.61
N ASP A 82 11.95 18.31 -5.05
CA ASP A 82 12.48 18.59 -3.70
C ASP A 82 11.58 18.15 -2.51
N GLY A 83 10.30 17.92 -2.75
CA GLY A 83 9.32 17.63 -1.70
C GLY A 83 8.97 18.81 -0.79
N ASN A 84 9.39 20.04 -1.14
CA ASN A 84 9.30 21.24 -0.31
C ASN A 84 8.49 22.38 -0.95
N CYS A 85 7.63 22.07 -1.93
CA CYS A 85 6.79 23.08 -2.58
C CYS A 85 5.89 23.80 -1.56
N VAL A 86 5.85 25.14 -1.64
CA VAL A 86 4.97 25.97 -0.82
C VAL A 86 3.50 25.73 -1.19
N ILE A 87 2.67 25.52 -0.16
CA ILE A 87 1.23 25.30 -0.30
C ILE A 87 0.49 26.47 0.35
N ASP A 88 -0.03 27.36 -0.49
CA ASP A 88 -0.87 28.52 -0.15
C ASP A 88 -2.18 28.50 -0.97
N LYS A 89 -3.05 29.51 -0.80
CA LYS A 89 -4.35 29.57 -1.50
C LYS A 89 -4.22 29.57 -3.02
N ALA A 90 -3.22 30.27 -3.57
CA ALA A 90 -3.02 30.41 -5.01
C ALA A 90 -2.33 29.18 -5.62
N ASN A 91 -1.36 28.61 -4.90
CA ASN A 91 -0.44 27.59 -5.41
C ASN A 91 -0.75 26.16 -4.93
N ARG A 92 -1.78 25.96 -4.08
CA ARG A 92 -2.13 24.62 -3.55
C ARG A 92 -2.36 23.54 -4.61
N ASN A 93 -2.71 23.91 -5.84
CA ASN A 93 -2.95 22.94 -6.91
C ASN A 93 -1.70 22.57 -7.73
N ARG A 94 -0.60 23.32 -7.59
CA ARG A 94 0.63 23.13 -8.38
C ARG A 94 1.36 21.84 -8.04
N CYS A 95 1.40 21.46 -6.76
CA CYS A 95 2.06 20.24 -6.32
C CYS A 95 1.14 19.41 -5.41
N LYS A 96 0.47 18.41 -5.99
CA LYS A 96 -0.43 17.50 -5.25
C LYS A 96 0.34 16.70 -4.20
N SER A 97 1.58 16.30 -4.49
CA SER A 97 2.45 15.56 -3.56
C SER A 97 2.74 16.34 -2.28
N CYS A 98 3.21 17.57 -2.39
CA CYS A 98 3.47 18.42 -1.22
C CYS A 98 2.18 18.79 -0.49
N ARG A 99 1.06 18.97 -1.22
CA ARG A 99 -0.24 19.25 -0.59
C ARG A 99 -0.71 18.10 0.30
N ILE A 100 -0.66 16.85 -0.18
CA ILE A 100 -1.10 15.70 0.64
C ILE A 100 -0.16 15.47 1.83
N LYS A 101 1.16 15.61 1.64
CA LYS A 101 2.13 15.58 2.74
C LYS A 101 1.81 16.64 3.80
N LYS A 102 1.45 17.86 3.38
CA LYS A 102 1.05 18.93 4.31
C LYS A 102 -0.27 18.63 5.01
N CYS A 103 -1.26 18.01 4.35
CA CYS A 103 -2.49 17.54 5.01
C CYS A 103 -2.17 16.60 6.17
N PHE A 104 -1.36 15.58 5.94
CA PHE A 104 -0.93 14.65 6.98
C PHE A 104 -0.13 15.33 8.09
N LYS A 105 0.84 16.20 7.73
CA LYS A 105 1.63 16.98 8.69
C LYS A 105 0.76 17.87 9.59
N LYS A 106 -0.41 18.31 9.11
CA LYS A 106 -1.38 19.09 9.89
C LYS A 106 -2.35 18.24 10.72
N GLY A 107 -2.25 16.91 10.66
CA GLY A 107 -3.04 15.99 11.47
C GLY A 107 -4.32 15.49 10.80
N MET A 108 -4.47 15.64 9.48
CA MET A 108 -5.63 15.10 8.79
C MET A 108 -5.61 13.58 8.85
N ASN A 109 -6.66 12.98 9.41
CA ASN A 109 -6.74 11.54 9.65
C ASN A 109 -7.29 10.80 8.43
N LYS A 110 -6.47 9.93 7.81
CA LYS A 110 -6.91 9.09 6.68
C LYS A 110 -8.03 8.12 7.07
N ASN A 111 -8.03 7.63 8.30
CA ASN A 111 -9.00 6.66 8.78
C ASN A 111 -10.40 7.29 8.96
N ALA A 112 -10.50 8.63 8.98
CA ALA A 112 -11.77 9.34 8.97
C ALA A 112 -12.39 9.47 7.57
N VAL A 113 -11.70 9.02 6.50
CA VAL A 113 -12.23 9.00 5.14
C VAL A 113 -13.09 7.75 4.96
N GLN A 114 -14.40 7.95 4.83
CA GLN A 114 -15.33 6.87 4.54
C GLN A 114 -15.19 6.37 3.08
N PRO A 115 -15.40 5.06 2.84
CA PRO A 115 -15.48 4.51 1.50
C PRO A 115 -16.61 5.16 0.70
N GLU A 116 -16.54 5.02 -0.63
CA GLU A 116 -17.61 5.47 -1.54
C GLU A 116 -18.94 4.87 -1.06
N ARG A 117 -19.96 5.71 -0.88
CA ARG A 117 -21.32 5.20 -0.74
C ARG A 117 -21.74 4.85 -2.16
N THR A 118 -22.03 3.58 -2.41
CA THR A 118 -22.57 3.17 -3.70
C THR A 118 -23.84 3.98 -3.95
N SER A 119 -23.81 4.84 -4.97
CA SER A 119 -25.05 5.32 -5.56
C SER A 119 -25.73 4.09 -6.17
N HIS A 120 -27.04 3.97 -6.04
CA HIS A 120 -27.81 2.86 -6.64
C HIS A 120 -27.77 2.85 -8.19
N SER A 121 -26.92 3.68 -8.80
CA SER A 121 -26.56 3.61 -10.20
C SER A 121 -25.47 2.55 -10.39
N TYR A 122 -25.88 1.35 -10.80
CA TYR A 122 -25.06 0.17 -11.05
C TYR A 122 -24.04 0.34 -12.20
N THR A 123 -23.02 1.17 -12.03
CA THR A 123 -21.78 1.07 -12.82
C THR A 123 -20.67 0.62 -11.88
N VAL A 124 -20.51 -0.70 -11.74
CA VAL A 124 -19.31 -1.29 -11.14
C VAL A 124 -18.19 -1.05 -12.14
N GLU A 125 -17.40 0.00 -11.91
CA GLU A 125 -16.13 0.17 -12.62
C GLU A 125 -15.21 -0.95 -12.11
N TYR A 126 -15.12 -2.05 -12.86
CA TYR A 126 -14.18 -3.12 -12.60
C TYR A 126 -12.77 -2.53 -12.77
N VAL A 127 -12.12 -2.19 -11.66
CA VAL A 127 -10.68 -1.97 -11.68
C VAL A 127 -10.06 -3.34 -11.92
N GLU A 128 -9.59 -3.59 -13.14
CA GLU A 128 -8.84 -4.81 -13.45
C GLU A 128 -7.65 -4.89 -12.49
N LEU A 129 -7.71 -5.86 -11.56
CA LEU A 129 -6.56 -6.18 -10.74
C LEU A 129 -5.49 -6.78 -11.66
N PRO A 130 -4.26 -6.25 -11.63
CA PRO A 130 -3.18 -6.75 -12.46
C PRO A 130 -2.93 -8.23 -12.18
N SER A 131 -2.60 -8.99 -13.22
CA SER A 131 -2.50 -10.45 -13.12
C SER A 131 -1.38 -10.87 -12.17
N PHE A 132 -1.61 -11.90 -11.34
CA PHE A 132 -0.57 -12.49 -10.49
C PHE A 132 0.74 -12.77 -11.25
N ARG A 133 0.63 -13.21 -12.51
CA ARG A 133 1.77 -13.52 -13.37
C ARG A 133 2.69 -12.33 -13.63
N GLU A 134 2.16 -11.11 -13.63
CA GLU A 134 2.93 -9.88 -13.82
C GLU A 134 3.92 -9.66 -12.66
N TYR A 135 3.52 -10.05 -11.45
CA TYR A 135 4.30 -9.85 -10.24
C TYR A 135 5.19 -11.04 -9.85
N SER A 136 4.80 -12.26 -10.21
CA SER A 136 5.48 -13.48 -9.77
C SER A 136 6.57 -13.97 -10.71
N LYS A 137 6.79 -13.30 -11.84
CA LYS A 137 7.65 -13.79 -12.93
C LYS A 137 9.09 -14.01 -12.46
N GLY A 138 9.52 -15.28 -12.44
CA GLY A 138 10.87 -15.68 -12.06
C GLY A 138 11.14 -15.76 -10.56
N LEU A 139 10.12 -15.59 -9.71
CA LEU A 139 10.26 -15.52 -8.25
C LEU A 139 9.60 -16.68 -7.49
N LEU A 140 8.89 -17.56 -8.18
CA LEU A 140 8.35 -18.77 -7.58
C LEU A 140 9.44 -19.85 -7.56
N PRO A 141 9.61 -20.59 -6.44
CA PRO A 141 10.59 -21.67 -6.36
C PRO A 141 10.34 -22.73 -7.43
N THR A 142 11.37 -23.09 -8.18
CA THR A 142 11.29 -24.23 -9.10
C THR A 142 11.45 -25.54 -8.32
N HIS A 143 11.05 -26.65 -8.92
CA HIS A 143 11.20 -27.97 -8.31
C HIS A 143 12.68 -28.31 -8.01
N SER A 144 13.61 -27.78 -8.81
CA SER A 144 15.06 -27.92 -8.63
C SER A 144 15.57 -27.15 -7.42
N ASP A 145 15.02 -25.96 -7.15
CA ASP A 145 15.43 -25.14 -6.02
C ASP A 145 15.14 -25.86 -4.69
N ARG A 146 13.96 -26.51 -4.58
CA ARG A 146 13.58 -27.24 -3.37
C ARG A 146 14.49 -28.44 -3.06
N LEU A 147 14.98 -29.13 -4.08
CA LEU A 147 15.86 -30.29 -3.91
C LEU A 147 17.28 -29.89 -3.49
N ARG A 148 17.76 -28.73 -3.94
CA ARG A 148 19.12 -28.25 -3.62
C ARG A 148 19.29 -27.97 -2.12
N PHE A 149 18.25 -27.45 -1.45
CA PHE A 149 18.27 -27.16 -0.02
C PHE A 149 18.29 -28.40 0.88
N GLN A 150 17.81 -29.55 0.39
CA GLN A 150 17.82 -30.79 1.19
C GLN A 150 19.20 -31.43 1.32
N HIS A 151 20.17 -31.02 0.49
CA HIS A 151 21.45 -31.73 0.35
C HIS A 151 22.65 -31.10 1.06
N GLU A 152 22.53 -29.91 1.66
CA GLU A 152 23.71 -29.20 2.22
C GLU A 152 23.99 -29.45 3.71
N HIS A 153 23.13 -30.15 4.47
CA HIS A 153 23.34 -30.27 5.92
C HIS A 153 23.23 -31.71 6.43
N ALA A 154 24.38 -32.38 6.45
CA ALA A 154 24.64 -33.54 7.29
C ALA A 154 25.98 -33.31 8.01
N GLN A 155 25.93 -32.73 9.22
CA GLN A 155 26.67 -33.15 10.43
C GLN A 155 26.72 -32.03 11.51
N HIS A 156 26.08 -32.34 12.64
CA HIS A 156 26.29 -31.88 14.03
C HIS A 156 26.20 -30.39 14.44
N GLU A 157 25.60 -30.21 15.62
CA GLU A 157 25.11 -28.98 16.29
C GLU A 157 23.82 -28.38 15.71
N ILE A 158 23.04 -27.66 16.54
CA ILE A 158 21.79 -27.00 16.12
C ILE A 158 22.15 -26.05 14.98
N ASP A 159 21.93 -26.51 13.75
CA ASP A 159 22.55 -25.92 12.58
C ASP A 159 21.79 -24.68 12.14
N THR A 160 22.09 -23.57 12.81
CA THR A 160 21.56 -22.25 12.45
C THR A 160 21.92 -21.85 11.02
N SER A 161 22.87 -22.53 10.36
CA SER A 161 23.27 -22.22 8.99
C SER A 161 22.12 -22.39 8.01
N SER A 162 21.30 -23.44 8.14
CA SER A 162 20.14 -23.64 7.26
C SER A 162 19.13 -22.50 7.41
N VAL A 163 18.88 -22.07 8.65
CA VAL A 163 17.99 -20.95 8.98
C VAL A 163 18.52 -19.63 8.39
N LEU A 164 19.83 -19.40 8.47
CA LEU A 164 20.47 -18.21 7.90
C LEU A 164 20.43 -18.22 6.36
N VAL A 165 20.50 -19.39 5.72
CA VAL A 165 20.28 -19.53 4.27
C VAL A 165 18.85 -19.13 3.91
N HIS A 166 17.84 -19.59 4.67
CA HIS A 166 16.45 -19.18 4.46
C HIS A 166 16.25 -17.68 4.64
N LEU A 167 16.92 -17.05 5.62
CA LEU A 167 16.91 -15.60 5.81
C LEU A 167 17.47 -14.88 4.58
N LYS A 168 18.65 -15.29 4.11
CA LYS A 168 19.29 -14.70 2.93
C LYS A 168 18.41 -14.80 1.70
N ASN A 169 17.80 -15.97 1.46
CA ASN A 169 16.90 -16.19 0.34
C ASN A 169 15.63 -15.33 0.44
N ALA A 170 15.07 -15.21 1.64
CA ALA A 170 13.89 -14.38 1.87
C ALA A 170 14.18 -12.90 1.59
N LEU A 171 15.32 -12.37 2.04
CA LEU A 171 15.73 -10.98 1.76
C LEU A 171 16.07 -10.75 0.29
N GLN A 172 16.71 -11.72 -0.36
CA GLN A 172 16.96 -11.67 -1.80
C GLN A 172 15.64 -11.64 -2.60
N TRP A 173 14.65 -12.43 -2.18
CA TRP A 173 13.32 -12.39 -2.77
C TRP A 173 12.67 -11.01 -2.64
N VAL A 174 12.77 -10.36 -1.47
CA VAL A 174 12.24 -9.01 -1.25
C VAL A 174 12.84 -8.01 -2.23
N GLN A 175 14.16 -8.04 -2.43
CA GLN A 175 14.85 -7.14 -3.36
C GLN A 175 14.42 -7.33 -4.83
N GLN A 176 14.00 -8.54 -5.20
CA GLN A 176 13.54 -8.85 -6.55
C GLN A 176 12.04 -8.65 -6.74
N PHE A 177 11.28 -8.46 -5.66
CA PHE A 177 9.83 -8.34 -5.72
C PHE A 177 9.42 -7.01 -6.38
N SER A 178 8.65 -7.08 -7.45
CA SER A 178 8.32 -5.93 -8.30
C SER A 178 7.53 -4.83 -7.59
N LEU A 179 6.65 -5.18 -6.64
CA LEU A 179 5.95 -4.17 -5.82
C LEU A 179 6.89 -3.43 -4.85
N PHE A 180 8.00 -4.06 -4.46
CA PHE A 180 9.02 -3.48 -3.60
C PHE A 180 9.94 -2.51 -4.36
N ALA A 181 10.14 -2.74 -5.66
CA ALA A 181 11.02 -1.91 -6.51
C ALA A 181 10.59 -0.44 -6.58
N VAL A 182 9.30 -0.14 -6.40
CA VAL A 182 8.77 1.23 -6.48
C VAL A 182 9.13 2.08 -5.25
N LEU A 183 9.62 1.47 -4.17
CA LEU A 183 9.98 2.12 -2.91
C LEU A 183 11.30 2.90 -2.99
N SER A 184 11.43 3.96 -2.19
CA SER A 184 12.72 4.63 -2.00
C SER A 184 13.66 3.78 -1.15
N ASP A 185 14.96 4.01 -1.22
CA ASP A 185 15.92 3.17 -0.47
C ASP A 185 15.70 3.26 1.04
N VAL A 186 15.34 4.44 1.56
CA VAL A 186 14.96 4.62 2.97
C VAL A 186 13.73 3.77 3.33
N GLU A 187 12.70 3.77 2.49
CA GLU A 187 11.50 2.95 2.69
C GLU A 187 11.86 1.45 2.68
N LYS A 188 12.72 1.02 1.74
CA LYS A 188 13.19 -0.36 1.64
C LYS A 188 13.97 -0.80 2.88
N SER A 189 14.95 0.00 3.30
CA SER A 189 15.76 -0.30 4.48
C SER A 189 14.91 -0.40 5.74
N GLN A 190 13.92 0.48 5.90
CA GLN A 190 12.98 0.42 7.02
C GLN A 190 12.19 -0.89 7.04
N ILE A 191 11.69 -1.33 5.89
CA ILE A 191 10.95 -2.61 5.80
C ILE A 191 11.87 -3.78 6.13
N ILE A 192 13.05 -3.84 5.53
CA ILE A 192 13.99 -4.95 5.75
C ILE A 192 14.35 -5.05 7.23
N LEU A 193 14.68 -3.92 7.88
CA LEU A 193 15.03 -3.87 9.30
C LEU A 193 13.87 -4.30 10.22
N THR A 194 12.62 -4.04 9.84
CA THR A 194 11.46 -4.28 10.72
C THR A 194 10.76 -5.61 10.46
N GLN A 195 10.79 -6.11 9.22
CA GLN A 195 9.97 -7.23 8.77
C GLN A 195 10.73 -8.53 8.57
N TRP A 196 12.08 -8.52 8.61
CA TRP A 196 12.88 -9.73 8.40
C TRP A 196 12.54 -10.89 9.35
N PRO A 197 12.20 -10.70 10.64
CA PRO A 197 11.95 -11.84 11.53
C PRO A 197 10.69 -12.61 11.14
N HIS A 198 9.58 -11.91 10.86
CA HIS A 198 8.33 -12.54 10.42
C HIS A 198 8.46 -13.12 9.01
N LEU A 199 9.22 -12.46 8.14
CA LEU A 199 9.52 -12.98 6.82
C LEU A 199 10.30 -14.30 6.90
N LEU A 200 11.28 -14.37 7.80
CA LEU A 200 12.03 -15.59 8.08
C LEU A 200 11.13 -16.70 8.62
N CYS A 201 10.27 -16.41 9.61
CA CYS A 201 9.30 -17.40 10.10
C CYS A 201 8.49 -18.02 8.95
N LEU A 202 7.97 -17.18 8.04
CA LEU A 202 7.19 -17.65 6.90
C LEU A 202 8.03 -18.47 5.90
N ALA A 203 9.29 -18.10 5.69
CA ALA A 203 10.23 -18.87 4.86
C ALA A 203 10.55 -20.25 5.46
N LEU A 204 10.68 -20.34 6.79
CA LEU A 204 10.88 -21.61 7.50
C LEU A 204 9.65 -22.52 7.37
N PHE A 205 8.44 -21.96 7.46
CA PHE A 205 7.19 -22.71 7.27
C PHE A 205 7.05 -23.22 5.83
N GLU A 206 7.35 -22.39 4.82
CA GLU A 206 7.31 -22.78 3.41
C GLU A 206 8.22 -23.96 3.10
N ASN A 207 9.42 -23.98 3.69
CA ASN A 207 10.41 -25.04 3.47
C ASN A 207 10.28 -26.22 4.44
N SER A 208 9.28 -26.19 5.35
CA SER A 208 9.10 -27.22 6.40
C SER A 208 10.38 -27.47 7.21
N GLU A 209 11.11 -26.39 7.52
CA GLU A 209 12.37 -26.47 8.26
C GLU A 209 12.11 -27.02 9.68
N LYS A 210 12.86 -28.06 10.06
CA LYS A 210 12.70 -28.71 11.37
C LYS A 210 13.52 -27.98 12.43
N ILE A 211 13.09 -26.77 12.78
CA ILE A 211 13.64 -26.01 13.89
C ILE A 211 12.63 -25.86 15.02
N PHE A 212 13.08 -26.09 16.26
CA PHE A 212 12.31 -25.79 17.46
C PHE A 212 12.80 -24.47 18.06
N ILE A 213 11.92 -23.46 18.08
CA ILE A 213 12.18 -22.16 18.70
C ILE A 213 11.45 -22.09 20.04
N ASP A 214 10.11 -22.16 19.98
CA ASP A 214 9.24 -22.35 21.13
C ASP A 214 7.95 -23.09 20.73
N GLU A 215 7.10 -23.36 21.73
CA GLU A 215 5.81 -24.03 21.52
C GLU A 215 4.86 -23.23 20.63
N LYS A 216 4.87 -21.89 20.71
CA LYS A 216 3.96 -21.04 19.92
C LYS A 216 4.34 -21.05 18.45
N PHE A 217 5.63 -21.00 18.15
CA PHE A 217 6.18 -21.12 16.82
C PHE A 217 5.84 -22.49 16.22
N ALA A 218 6.01 -23.57 16.99
CA ALA A 218 5.64 -24.92 16.55
C ALA A 218 4.14 -25.04 16.25
N GLN A 219 3.28 -24.47 17.11
CA GLN A 219 1.83 -24.42 16.87
C GLN A 219 1.48 -23.62 15.61
N LEU A 220 2.12 -22.48 15.38
CA LEU A 220 1.94 -21.68 14.16
C LEU A 220 2.36 -22.48 12.93
N ALA A 221 3.52 -23.14 12.96
CA ALA A 221 4.01 -23.96 11.85
C ALA A 221 3.00 -25.06 11.47
N GLU A 222 2.44 -25.77 12.46
CA GLU A 222 1.43 -26.79 12.23
C GLU A 222 0.10 -26.21 11.69
N LYS A 223 -0.33 -25.02 12.17
CA LYS A 223 -1.49 -24.33 11.60
C LYS A 223 -1.27 -23.98 10.12
N PHE A 224 -0.10 -23.44 9.76
CA PHE A 224 0.24 -23.13 8.36
C PHE A 224 0.26 -24.41 7.51
N LYS A 225 0.88 -25.48 8.02
CA LYS A 225 0.94 -26.78 7.34
C LYS A 225 -0.45 -27.36 7.09
N SER A 226 -1.37 -27.27 8.05
CA SER A 226 -2.74 -27.78 7.95
C SER A 226 -3.60 -27.11 6.87
N LEU A 227 -3.20 -25.93 6.39
CA LEU A 227 -3.90 -25.17 5.36
C LEU A 227 -3.45 -25.51 3.93
N GLU A 228 -2.43 -26.37 3.77
CA GLU A 228 -1.90 -26.83 2.48
C GLU A 228 -1.63 -25.63 1.54
N LEU A 229 -0.72 -24.76 1.96
CA LEU A 229 -0.40 -23.55 1.21
C LEU A 229 0.36 -23.89 -0.07
N SER A 230 -0.04 -23.25 -1.17
CA SER A 230 0.71 -23.26 -2.42
C SER A 230 1.92 -22.32 -2.34
N ALA A 231 2.88 -22.46 -3.26
CA ALA A 231 3.97 -21.48 -3.39
C ALA A 231 3.46 -20.06 -3.68
N GLN A 232 2.32 -19.93 -4.35
CA GLN A 232 1.69 -18.63 -4.63
C GLN A 232 1.09 -18.03 -3.34
N ASP A 233 0.56 -18.86 -2.45
CA ASP A 233 0.04 -18.43 -1.15
C ASP A 233 1.19 -17.81 -0.33
N TYR A 234 2.33 -18.53 -0.21
CA TYR A 234 3.52 -18.01 0.47
C TYR A 234 4.07 -16.75 -0.19
N PHE A 235 4.13 -16.69 -1.52
CA PHE A 235 4.56 -15.49 -2.25
C PHE A 235 3.73 -14.25 -1.87
N LEU A 236 2.40 -14.39 -1.86
CA LEU A 236 1.51 -13.28 -1.53
C LEU A 236 1.54 -12.92 -0.05
N LEU A 237 1.64 -13.92 0.83
CA LEU A 237 1.78 -13.67 2.27
C LEU A 237 3.08 -12.95 2.62
N LYS A 238 4.21 -13.28 1.95
CA LYS A 238 5.45 -12.50 2.08
C LYS A 238 5.24 -11.05 1.63
N GLY A 239 4.57 -10.84 0.50
CA GLY A 239 4.18 -9.51 0.02
C GLY A 239 3.31 -8.74 1.03
N ILE A 240 2.34 -9.41 1.66
CA ILE A 240 1.50 -8.80 2.69
C ILE A 240 2.33 -8.43 3.91
N ILE A 241 3.23 -9.30 4.40
CA ILE A 241 4.11 -9.03 5.55
C ILE A 241 4.93 -7.76 5.34
N ILE A 242 5.56 -7.59 4.18
CA ILE A 242 6.45 -6.45 3.93
C ILE A 242 5.70 -5.11 3.81
N PHE A 243 4.41 -5.13 3.46
CA PHE A 243 3.59 -3.92 3.33
C PHE A 243 2.61 -3.70 4.50
N THR A 244 2.47 -4.67 5.41
CA THR A 244 1.79 -4.46 6.69
C THR A 244 2.77 -3.79 7.64
N GLU A 245 2.50 -2.49 7.92
CA GLU A 245 3.13 -1.62 8.94
C GLU A 245 4.21 -0.65 8.44
N THR A 246 3.81 0.61 8.33
CA THR A 246 4.70 1.77 8.56
C THR A 246 4.15 2.58 9.73
N LYS A 247 5.03 2.97 10.66
CA LYS A 247 4.65 3.65 11.92
C LYS A 247 3.84 4.93 11.70
N ASP A 248 4.03 5.60 10.58
CA ASP A 248 3.44 6.92 10.38
C ASP A 248 2.04 6.87 9.77
N GLY A 249 1.62 5.74 9.17
CA GLY A 249 0.28 5.61 8.58
C GLY A 249 -0.03 6.64 7.48
N THR A 250 0.88 7.52 7.11
CA THR A 250 0.66 8.59 6.13
C THR A 250 0.97 8.16 4.71
N ASP A 251 1.64 7.01 4.54
CA ASP A 251 2.12 6.61 3.23
C ASP A 251 1.11 5.73 2.48
N LEU A 252 0.35 6.39 1.61
CA LEU A 252 -0.64 5.76 0.72
C LEU A 252 0.00 4.78 -0.27
N LYS A 253 1.32 4.88 -0.50
CA LYS A 253 2.06 3.98 -1.39
C LYS A 253 2.05 2.56 -0.83
N PHE A 254 2.31 2.40 0.47
CA PHE A 254 2.26 1.10 1.15
C PHE A 254 0.86 0.52 1.14
N ASP A 255 -0.14 1.35 1.48
CA ASP A 255 -1.54 0.95 1.45
C ASP A 255 -1.97 0.45 0.06
N ARG A 256 -1.40 1.02 -1.02
CA ARG A 256 -1.66 0.58 -2.39
C ARG A 256 -0.98 -0.75 -2.69
N GLN A 257 0.28 -0.94 -2.32
CA GLN A 257 0.98 -2.21 -2.55
C GLN A 257 0.34 -3.36 -1.76
N LEU A 258 -0.05 -3.10 -0.51
CA LEU A 258 -0.76 -4.05 0.35
C LEU A 258 -2.09 -4.48 -0.27
N ASP A 259 -2.89 -3.55 -0.78
CA ASP A 259 -4.15 -3.87 -1.46
C ASP A 259 -3.95 -4.76 -2.68
N ILE A 260 -2.88 -4.54 -3.45
CA ILE A 260 -2.55 -5.38 -4.61
C ILE A 260 -2.28 -6.81 -4.13
N CYS A 261 -1.46 -7.00 -3.10
CA CYS A 261 -1.18 -8.34 -2.56
C CYS A 261 -2.44 -9.04 -2.04
N ILE A 262 -3.30 -8.33 -1.28
CA ILE A 262 -4.55 -8.88 -0.76
C ILE A 262 -5.53 -9.20 -1.89
N GLY A 263 -5.65 -8.31 -2.88
CA GLY A 263 -6.49 -8.51 -4.05
C GLY A 263 -6.09 -9.75 -4.83
N LEU A 264 -4.79 -9.93 -5.09
CA LEU A 264 -4.22 -11.11 -5.73
C LEU A 264 -4.50 -12.40 -4.93
N LEU A 265 -4.39 -12.35 -3.59
CA LEU A 265 -4.67 -13.51 -2.73
C LEU A 265 -6.15 -13.91 -2.78
N ASN A 266 -7.04 -12.94 -2.78
CA ASN A 266 -8.47 -13.19 -2.92
C ASN A 266 -8.80 -13.74 -4.31
N GLN A 267 -8.17 -13.23 -5.37
CA GLN A 267 -8.36 -13.73 -6.73
C GLN A 267 -7.90 -15.19 -6.86
N LEU A 268 -6.75 -15.53 -6.27
CA LEU A 268 -6.20 -16.89 -6.31
C LEU A 268 -7.14 -17.94 -5.71
N HIS A 269 -7.90 -17.56 -4.67
CA HIS A 269 -8.81 -18.47 -3.96
C HIS A 269 -10.29 -18.23 -4.24
N LEU A 270 -10.63 -17.38 -5.22
CA LEU A 270 -12.02 -17.03 -5.54
C LEU A 270 -12.85 -18.27 -5.90
N GLU A 271 -12.26 -19.20 -6.64
CA GLU A 271 -12.92 -20.41 -7.16
C GLU A 271 -12.72 -21.64 -6.27
N SER A 272 -11.58 -21.76 -5.61
CA SER A 272 -11.20 -22.99 -4.87
C SER A 272 -11.80 -23.06 -3.47
N SER A 273 -11.77 -21.95 -2.71
CA SER A 273 -12.37 -21.88 -1.38
C SER A 273 -12.50 -20.43 -0.93
N LYS A 274 -13.73 -19.93 -0.94
CA LYS A 274 -14.07 -18.55 -0.54
C LYS A 274 -13.57 -18.16 0.86
N SER A 275 -13.28 -19.14 1.72
CA SER A 275 -12.79 -18.90 3.08
C SER A 275 -11.26 -19.00 3.23
N LYS A 276 -10.55 -19.57 2.24
CA LYS A 276 -9.10 -19.83 2.37
C LYS A 276 -8.33 -18.52 2.52
N SER A 277 -8.59 -17.51 1.70
CA SER A 277 -7.92 -16.21 1.82
C SER A 277 -8.15 -15.56 3.18
N GLY A 278 -9.39 -15.59 3.70
CA GLY A 278 -9.71 -15.06 5.03
C GLY A 278 -8.97 -15.80 6.16
N ARG A 279 -8.91 -17.14 6.10
CA ARG A 279 -8.15 -17.96 7.07
C ARG A 279 -6.65 -17.67 7.01
N LEU A 280 -6.10 -17.49 5.82
CA LEU A 280 -4.69 -17.15 5.63
C LEU A 280 -4.37 -15.76 6.21
N LEU A 281 -5.21 -14.76 5.97
CA LEU A 281 -5.03 -13.41 6.53
C LEU A 281 -5.14 -13.41 8.06
N PHE A 282 -6.05 -14.19 8.62
CA PHE A 282 -6.17 -14.36 10.07
C PHE A 282 -4.91 -14.99 10.67
N LEU A 283 -4.42 -16.08 10.08
CA LEU A 283 -3.22 -16.77 10.54
C LEU A 283 -1.97 -15.90 10.39
N LEU A 284 -1.90 -15.06 9.34
CA LEU A 284 -0.84 -14.08 9.17
C LEU A 284 -0.88 -13.02 10.29
N GLY A 285 -2.06 -12.61 10.74
CA GLY A 285 -2.24 -11.74 11.90
C GLY A 285 -1.72 -12.38 13.19
N GLU A 286 -1.99 -13.66 13.42
CA GLU A 286 -1.38 -14.40 14.54
C GLU A 286 0.15 -14.41 14.44
N LEU A 287 0.71 -14.70 13.26
CA LEU A 287 2.15 -14.68 13.03
C LEU A 287 2.75 -13.29 13.30
N LYS A 288 2.11 -12.22 12.86
CA LYS A 288 2.56 -10.85 13.13
C LYS A 288 2.56 -10.51 14.63
N SER A 289 1.62 -11.07 15.39
CA SER A 289 1.57 -10.91 16.84
C SER A 289 2.56 -11.76 17.62
N TYR A 290 3.18 -12.76 16.97
CA TYR A 290 4.19 -13.61 17.58
C TYR A 290 5.48 -12.83 17.87
N SER A 291 6.03 -13.04 19.08
CA SER A 291 7.27 -12.39 19.51
C SER A 291 8.48 -13.12 18.94
N THR A 292 9.24 -12.44 18.09
CA THR A 292 10.41 -13.02 17.40
C THR A 292 11.71 -12.94 18.21
N ARG A 293 11.65 -12.49 19.48
CA ARG A 293 12.85 -12.29 20.32
C ARG A 293 13.73 -13.52 20.46
N GLN A 294 13.13 -14.70 20.62
CA GLN A 294 13.90 -15.94 20.75
C GLN A 294 14.56 -16.35 19.43
N LEU A 295 13.86 -16.18 18.30
CA LEU A 295 14.43 -16.38 16.97
C LEU A 295 15.61 -15.43 16.74
N GLU A 296 15.43 -14.15 17.05
CA GLU A 296 16.47 -13.13 16.94
C GLU A 296 17.68 -13.45 17.83
N SER A 297 17.44 -13.83 19.09
CA SER A 297 18.51 -14.22 20.02
C SER A 297 19.25 -15.49 19.58
N LEU A 298 18.57 -16.42 18.91
CA LEU A 298 19.16 -17.66 18.42
C LEU A 298 20.11 -17.42 17.23
N LEU A 299 19.81 -16.42 16.40
CA LEU A 299 20.63 -16.05 15.26
C LEU A 299 21.70 -14.99 15.59
N ASP A 300 21.48 -14.23 16.66
CA ASP A 300 22.39 -13.26 17.23
C ASP A 300 22.95 -12.30 16.16
N LEU A 301 24.25 -12.00 16.19
CA LEU A 301 24.92 -11.09 15.26
C LEU A 301 24.86 -11.56 13.80
N LYS A 302 24.74 -12.87 13.53
CA LYS A 302 24.75 -13.41 12.16
C LYS A 302 23.54 -12.96 11.36
N ALA A 303 22.35 -12.90 11.98
CA ALA A 303 21.17 -12.36 11.31
C ALA A 303 21.35 -10.87 11.01
N CYS A 304 21.89 -10.10 11.96
CA CYS A 304 22.17 -8.68 11.77
C CYS A 304 23.14 -8.43 10.60
N GLU A 305 24.23 -9.19 10.50
CA GLU A 305 25.18 -9.08 9.39
C GLU A 305 24.52 -9.35 8.03
N ILE A 306 23.70 -10.41 7.94
CA ILE A 306 22.95 -10.71 6.72
C ILE A 306 21.98 -9.56 6.43
N VAL A 307 21.16 -9.13 7.38
CA VAL A 307 20.18 -8.05 7.18
C VAL A 307 20.87 -6.77 6.70
N ILE A 308 21.98 -6.37 7.33
CA ILE A 308 22.76 -5.17 6.95
C ILE A 308 23.31 -5.30 5.53
N SER A 309 23.70 -6.50 5.08
CA SER A 309 24.20 -6.68 3.70
C SER A 309 23.14 -6.44 2.61
N PHE A 310 21.86 -6.34 2.97
CA PHE A 310 20.75 -6.05 2.05
C PHE A 310 20.18 -4.62 2.19
N LEU A 311 20.74 -3.79 3.07
CA LEU A 311 20.37 -2.38 3.22
C LEU A 311 21.13 -1.50 2.23
#